data_AF-A0A963JKF8-F1
#
_entry.id   AF-A0A963JKF8-F1
#
_cell.length_a   1.000
_cell.length_b   1.000
_cell.length_c   1.000
_cell.angle_alpha   90.00
_cell.angle_beta   90.00
_cell.angle_gamma   90.00
#
_symmetry.space_group_name_H-M   'P 1'
#
loop_
_entity.id
_entity.type
_entity.pdbx_description
1 polymer ?
#
loop_
_entity_poly.entity_id
_entity_poly.type
_entity_poly.pdbx_seq_one_letter_code
_entity_poly.pdbx_strand_id
1 'polypeptide(L)'
;MTTRRHVLSLSAMPALAGVAASPLALLASPAHAAEPRLDPKLAFPTKRAIAGGLHYLRGKQAPDGSLLGSVGVTALALRAFLESPEAYNETDGPFITRQVEFILSKVRPDGGISASLQGTAYNTAVAITALAATRNPKYDEVIANARRFLIGHQVDEDEGYKPDHHFFGGIGYGGGERPDLSNLYMSLEGLKATATDPKDPVWQKALTFISRSQNR
;
A
#
# COMPACT_ATOMS: atom_id res chain seq x y z
N MET A 1 42.63 -18.31 -79.53
CA MET A 1 43.32 -17.02 -79.74
C MET A 1 43.10 -16.16 -78.50
N THR A 2 44.01 -16.24 -77.54
CA THR A 2 45.10 -15.27 -77.28
C THR A 2 44.63 -14.05 -76.48
N THR A 3 44.81 -14.16 -75.16
CA THR A 3 45.37 -13.18 -74.22
C THR A 3 45.90 -11.84 -74.76
N ARG A 4 45.60 -10.73 -74.05
CA ARG A 4 46.51 -9.61 -73.64
C ARG A 4 45.71 -8.66 -72.72
N ARG A 5 45.94 -8.63 -71.39
CA ARG A 5 46.97 -7.92 -70.57
C ARG A 5 46.87 -6.39 -70.61
N HIS A 6 46.78 -5.77 -69.42
CA HIS A 6 47.62 -4.70 -68.81
C HIS A 6 46.84 -4.06 -67.65
N VAL A 7 47.04 -4.46 -66.37
CA VAL A 7 48.03 -3.98 -65.35
C VAL A 7 47.89 -2.50 -64.99
N LEU A 8 47.74 -2.23 -63.67
CA LEU A 8 48.12 -1.06 -62.84
C LEU A 8 46.97 -0.82 -61.82
N SER A 9 47.16 -0.58 -60.52
CA SER A 9 48.33 -0.40 -59.66
C SER A 9 47.84 -0.51 -58.21
N LEU A 10 48.65 -1.11 -57.34
CA LEU A 10 48.45 -1.20 -55.91
C LEU A 10 48.70 0.18 -55.26
N SER A 11 47.76 0.69 -54.46
CA SER A 11 48.03 1.71 -53.45
C SER A 11 47.30 1.36 -52.17
N ALA A 12 48.05 0.85 -51.19
CA ALA A 12 47.61 0.56 -49.85
C ALA A 12 47.30 1.88 -49.10
N MET A 13 46.17 1.92 -48.39
CA MET A 13 45.90 2.88 -47.33
C MET A 13 45.89 2.17 -45.97
N PRO A 14 46.37 2.80 -44.89
CA PRO A 14 46.58 2.13 -43.61
C PRO A 14 45.27 1.98 -42.83
N ALA A 15 45.11 0.83 -42.19
CA ALA A 15 44.04 0.56 -41.24
C ALA A 15 44.21 1.43 -39.98
N LEU A 16 43.25 2.33 -39.73
CA LEU A 16 43.06 2.90 -38.40
C LEU A 16 42.31 1.90 -37.53
N ALA A 17 42.97 1.47 -36.46
CA ALA A 17 42.43 0.61 -35.42
C ALA A 17 41.25 1.31 -34.71
N GLY A 18 40.04 0.78 -34.92
CA GLY A 18 38.86 1.13 -34.13
C GLY A 18 38.93 0.44 -32.77
N VAL A 19 39.04 1.23 -31.71
CA VAL A 19 38.92 0.79 -30.32
C VAL A 19 37.50 0.24 -30.09
N ALA A 20 37.38 -1.06 -29.88
CA ALA A 20 36.13 -1.69 -29.49
C ALA A 20 35.80 -1.33 -28.04
N ALA A 21 34.87 -0.39 -27.83
CA ALA A 21 34.29 -0.13 -26.52
C ALA A 21 33.22 -1.20 -26.23
N SER A 22 33.54 -2.17 -25.39
CA SER A 22 32.57 -3.12 -24.83
C SER A 22 31.56 -2.38 -23.94
N PRO A 23 30.23 -2.54 -24.14
CA PRO A 23 29.27 -2.08 -23.17
C PRO A 23 29.27 -3.05 -21.99
N LEU A 24 29.82 -2.60 -20.87
CA LEU A 24 29.69 -3.28 -19.58
C LEU A 24 28.22 -3.13 -19.14
N ALA A 25 27.38 -4.12 -19.49
CA ALA A 25 26.02 -4.20 -18.97
C ALA A 25 26.08 -4.49 -17.46
N LEU A 26 25.99 -3.45 -16.65
CA LEU A 26 25.70 -3.55 -15.22
C LEU A 26 24.29 -4.13 -15.07
N LEU A 27 24.21 -5.46 -14.96
CA LEU A 27 23.05 -6.14 -14.42
C LEU A 27 22.95 -5.76 -12.94
N ALA A 28 22.23 -4.68 -12.65
CA ALA A 28 21.76 -4.40 -11.30
C ALA A 28 20.74 -5.49 -10.93
N SER A 29 21.21 -6.57 -10.30
CA SER A 29 20.32 -7.52 -9.63
C SER A 29 19.48 -6.73 -8.63
N PRO A 30 18.14 -6.83 -8.67
CA PRO A 30 17.35 -6.29 -7.57
C PRO A 30 17.77 -7.10 -6.34
N ALA A 31 18.42 -6.45 -5.39
CA ALA A 31 18.56 -7.00 -4.06
C ALA A 31 17.14 -7.13 -3.49
N HIS A 32 16.50 -8.28 -3.73
CA HIS A 32 15.48 -8.76 -2.82
C HIS A 32 16.21 -8.88 -1.48
N ALA A 33 16.09 -7.85 -0.64
CA ALA A 33 16.44 -7.98 0.75
C ALA A 33 15.61 -9.17 1.25
N ALA A 34 16.29 -10.29 1.52
CA ALA A 34 15.65 -11.43 2.17
C ALA A 34 15.02 -10.86 3.43
N GLU A 35 13.70 -11.04 3.59
CA GLU A 35 13.03 -10.59 4.80
C GLU A 35 13.84 -11.10 6.01
N PRO A 36 14.16 -10.23 6.99
CA PRO A 36 14.92 -10.66 8.15
C PRO A 36 14.16 -11.84 8.78
N ARG A 37 14.70 -13.05 8.64
CA ARG A 37 14.11 -14.21 9.29
C ARG A 37 14.21 -13.96 10.78
N LEU A 38 13.06 -13.96 11.45
CA LEU A 38 12.98 -13.87 12.90
C LEU A 38 13.95 -14.89 13.52
N ASP A 39 14.70 -14.49 14.55
CA ASP A 39 15.57 -15.41 15.30
C ASP A 39 14.74 -16.66 15.65
N PRO A 40 15.19 -17.89 15.28
CA PRO A 40 14.48 -19.12 15.57
C PRO A 40 14.09 -19.26 17.05
N LYS A 41 14.88 -18.69 17.97
CA LYS A 41 14.59 -18.68 19.41
C LYS A 41 13.37 -17.83 19.76
N LEU A 42 13.07 -16.80 18.98
CA LEU A 42 11.93 -15.91 19.16
C LEU A 42 10.67 -16.41 18.45
N ALA A 43 10.79 -17.32 17.48
CA ALA A 43 9.65 -17.80 16.69
C ALA A 43 8.48 -18.33 17.54
N PHE A 44 8.75 -19.19 18.53
CA PHE A 44 7.71 -19.72 19.40
C PHE A 44 7.14 -18.68 20.38
N PRO A 45 7.97 -17.91 21.13
CA PRO A 45 7.48 -16.81 21.96
C PRO A 45 6.60 -15.81 21.22
N THR A 46 7.00 -15.42 20.00
CA THR A 46 6.24 -14.48 19.15
C THR A 46 4.89 -15.05 18.75
N LYS A 47 4.83 -16.30 18.27
CA LYS A 47 3.55 -16.97 17.95
C LYS A 47 2.62 -17.04 19.16
N ARG A 48 3.16 -17.40 20.33
CA ARG A 48 2.38 -17.46 21.58
C ARG A 48 1.84 -16.08 21.99
N ALA A 49 2.65 -15.03 21.84
CA ALA A 49 2.21 -13.66 22.13
C ALA A 49 1.09 -13.20 21.18
N ILE A 50 1.21 -13.51 19.88
CA ILE A 50 0.16 -13.24 18.90
C ILE A 50 -1.13 -13.97 19.29
N ALA A 51 -1.07 -15.27 19.55
CA ALA A 51 -2.24 -16.06 19.94
C ALA A 51 -2.92 -15.51 21.21
N GLY A 52 -2.15 -15.07 22.21
CA GLY A 52 -2.68 -14.41 23.40
C GLY A 52 -3.39 -13.09 23.10
N GLY A 53 -2.83 -12.27 22.21
CA GLY A 53 -3.47 -11.04 21.73
C GLY A 53 -4.78 -11.29 20.98
N LEU A 54 -4.79 -12.26 20.06
CA LEU A 54 -5.99 -12.65 19.32
C LEU A 54 -7.09 -13.21 20.25
N HIS A 55 -6.70 -14.00 21.25
CA HIS A 55 -7.65 -14.48 22.26
C HIS A 55 -8.28 -13.33 23.04
N TYR A 56 -7.48 -12.34 23.46
CA TYR A 56 -7.98 -11.13 24.10
C TYR A 56 -8.95 -10.36 23.20
N LEU A 57 -8.58 -10.10 21.95
CA LEU A 57 -9.43 -9.37 20.99
C LEU A 57 -10.76 -10.07 20.77
N ARG A 58 -10.75 -11.40 20.60
CA ARG A 58 -11.97 -12.21 20.49
C ARG A 58 -12.87 -12.06 21.71
N GLY A 59 -12.30 -12.04 22.91
CA GLY A 59 -13.05 -11.85 24.16
C GLY A 59 -13.58 -10.42 24.39
N LYS A 60 -13.15 -9.43 23.59
CA LYS A 60 -13.63 -8.04 23.66
C LYS A 60 -14.68 -7.68 22.61
N GLN A 61 -14.99 -8.61 21.71
CA GLN A 61 -15.99 -8.38 20.68
C GLN A 61 -17.39 -8.21 21.29
N ALA A 62 -18.06 -7.11 20.92
CA ALA A 62 -19.42 -6.82 21.32
C ALA A 62 -20.43 -7.67 20.51
N PRO A 63 -21.71 -7.75 20.95
CA PRO A 63 -22.73 -8.48 20.21
C PRO A 63 -22.92 -7.98 18.78
N ASP A 64 -22.70 -6.71 18.47
CA ASP A 64 -22.80 -6.21 17.08
C ASP A 64 -21.59 -6.58 16.20
N GLY A 65 -20.61 -7.31 16.74
CA GLY A 65 -19.39 -7.70 16.05
C GLY A 65 -18.25 -6.70 16.18
N SER A 66 -18.51 -5.50 16.69
CA SER A 66 -17.49 -4.47 16.84
C SER A 66 -16.56 -4.72 18.02
N LEU A 67 -15.40 -4.06 18.00
CA LEU A 67 -14.63 -3.79 19.20
C LEU A 67 -14.81 -2.30 19.54
N LEU A 68 -15.28 -2.03 20.77
CA LEU A 68 -15.54 -0.68 21.30
C LEU A 68 -16.53 0.17 20.46
N GLY A 69 -17.37 -0.45 19.62
CA GLY A 69 -18.23 0.29 18.68
C GLY A 69 -17.48 1.08 17.60
N SER A 70 -16.16 0.83 17.44
CA SER A 70 -15.27 1.62 16.58
C SER A 70 -14.92 0.87 15.30
N VAL A 71 -15.11 1.52 14.15
CA VAL A 71 -14.68 0.98 12.85
C VAL A 71 -13.18 0.72 12.83
N GLY A 72 -12.38 1.71 13.24
CA GLY A 72 -10.93 1.58 13.20
C GLY A 72 -10.40 0.45 14.09
N VAL A 73 -10.89 0.34 15.33
CA VAL A 73 -10.47 -0.73 16.26
C VAL A 73 -10.91 -2.09 15.74
N THR A 74 -12.13 -2.19 15.21
CA THR A 74 -12.66 -3.44 14.65
C THR A 74 -11.87 -3.88 13.42
N ALA A 75 -11.54 -2.96 12.52
CA ALA A 75 -10.76 -3.26 11.32
C ALA A 75 -9.33 -3.71 11.64
N LEU A 76 -8.66 -3.04 12.58
CA LEU A 76 -7.33 -3.45 13.05
C LEU A 76 -7.36 -4.84 13.69
N ALA A 77 -8.37 -5.13 14.51
CA ALA A 77 -8.55 -6.43 15.12
C ALA A 77 -8.80 -7.52 14.06
N LEU A 78 -9.71 -7.27 13.13
CA LEU A 78 -10.01 -8.18 12.02
C LEU A 78 -8.76 -8.49 11.20
N ARG A 79 -8.01 -7.46 10.79
CA ARG A 79 -6.75 -7.63 10.07
C ARG A 79 -5.74 -8.47 10.86
N ALA A 80 -5.63 -8.22 12.18
CA ALA A 80 -4.73 -9.00 13.04
C ALA A 80 -5.07 -10.50 13.03
N PHE A 81 -6.35 -10.88 12.99
CA PHE A 81 -6.73 -12.28 12.82
C PHE A 81 -6.33 -12.82 11.44
N LEU A 82 -6.71 -12.10 10.37
CA LEU A 82 -6.56 -12.54 8.98
C LEU A 82 -5.09 -12.68 8.55
N GLU A 83 -4.19 -11.85 9.09
CA GLU A 83 -2.75 -11.87 8.79
C GLU A 83 -1.93 -12.64 9.84
N SER A 84 -2.58 -13.23 10.84
CA SER A 84 -1.87 -13.98 11.88
C SER A 84 -1.28 -15.29 11.37
N PRO A 85 -0.26 -15.85 12.06
CA PRO A 85 0.26 -17.18 11.77
C PRO A 85 -0.76 -18.33 11.94
N GLU A 86 -1.89 -18.07 12.59
CA GLU A 86 -3.00 -19.03 12.74
C GLU A 86 -3.83 -19.16 11.46
N ALA A 87 -3.64 -18.27 10.48
CA ALA A 87 -4.29 -18.28 9.17
C ALA A 87 -5.82 -18.26 9.22
N TYR A 88 -6.38 -17.51 10.17
CA TYR A 88 -7.83 -17.30 10.27
C TYR A 88 -8.40 -16.67 8.98
N ASN A 89 -9.63 -17.03 8.67
CA ASN A 89 -10.41 -16.52 7.55
C ASN A 89 -11.92 -16.52 7.92
N GLU A 90 -12.77 -16.11 6.99
CA GLU A 90 -14.21 -15.98 7.24
C GLU A 90 -14.92 -17.31 7.60
N THR A 91 -14.32 -18.47 7.30
CA THR A 91 -14.89 -19.79 7.64
C THR A 91 -14.70 -20.20 9.10
N ASP A 92 -13.82 -19.52 9.86
CA ASP A 92 -13.57 -19.81 11.27
C ASP A 92 -14.71 -19.40 12.21
N GLY A 93 -15.68 -18.64 11.68
CA GLY A 93 -16.98 -18.43 12.30
C GLY A 93 -17.25 -16.99 12.74
N PRO A 94 -18.28 -16.79 13.60
CA PRO A 94 -18.87 -15.48 13.84
C PRO A 94 -17.92 -14.42 14.40
N PHE A 95 -16.83 -14.82 15.06
CA PHE A 95 -15.87 -13.86 15.58
C PHE A 95 -15.10 -13.12 14.47
N ILE A 96 -15.01 -13.69 13.27
CA ILE A 96 -14.50 -13.02 12.07
C ILE A 96 -15.65 -12.35 11.32
N THR A 97 -16.69 -13.11 10.95
CA THR A 97 -17.73 -12.60 10.03
C THR A 97 -18.52 -11.43 10.62
N ARG A 98 -18.76 -11.38 11.93
CA ARG A 98 -19.46 -10.24 12.55
C ARG A 98 -18.61 -8.96 12.54
N GLN A 99 -17.27 -9.05 12.57
CA GLN A 99 -16.41 -7.87 12.40
C GLN A 99 -16.55 -7.32 10.97
N VAL A 100 -16.55 -8.21 9.97
CA VAL A 100 -16.77 -7.86 8.56
C VAL A 100 -18.14 -7.21 8.38
N GLU A 101 -19.21 -7.84 8.88
CA GLU A 101 -20.58 -7.31 8.82
C GLU A 101 -20.68 -5.93 9.50
N PHE A 102 -20.06 -5.76 10.66
CA PHE A 102 -20.01 -4.46 11.33
C PHE A 102 -19.34 -3.40 10.45
N ILE A 103 -18.17 -3.67 9.87
CA ILE A 103 -17.46 -2.74 8.99
C ILE A 103 -18.31 -2.38 7.77
N LEU A 104 -18.89 -3.37 7.10
CA LEU A 104 -19.73 -3.16 5.92
C LEU A 104 -20.98 -2.34 6.25
N SER A 105 -21.55 -2.48 7.45
CA SER A 105 -22.68 -1.67 7.91
C SER A 105 -22.35 -0.17 8.06
N LYS A 106 -21.07 0.20 8.02
CA LYS A 106 -20.58 1.58 8.16
C LYS A 106 -20.10 2.19 6.85
N VAL A 107 -20.34 1.51 5.72
CA VAL A 107 -20.11 2.08 4.38
C VAL A 107 -21.10 3.22 4.16
N ARG A 108 -20.58 4.36 3.70
CA ARG A 108 -21.33 5.59 3.46
C ARG A 108 -21.58 5.81 1.97
N PRO A 109 -22.54 6.66 1.59
CA PRO A 109 -22.82 6.98 0.19
C PRO A 109 -21.64 7.59 -0.58
N ASP A 110 -20.72 8.28 0.11
CA ASP A 110 -19.50 8.86 -0.46
C ASP A 110 -18.35 7.85 -0.64
N GLY A 111 -18.57 6.58 -0.26
CA GLY A 111 -17.57 5.52 -0.29
C GLY A 111 -16.70 5.43 0.96
N GLY A 112 -16.77 6.40 1.88
CA GLY A 112 -16.09 6.31 3.17
C GLY A 112 -16.66 5.20 4.05
N ILE A 113 -15.85 4.66 4.95
CA ILE A 113 -16.26 3.65 5.93
C ILE A 113 -16.01 4.21 7.33
N SER A 114 -17.05 4.71 7.98
CA SER A 114 -16.93 5.31 9.32
C SER A 114 -18.27 5.36 10.05
N ALA A 115 -18.21 5.35 11.38
CA ALA A 115 -19.39 5.50 12.25
C ALA A 115 -19.73 6.97 12.55
N SER A 116 -18.82 7.91 12.25
CA SER A 116 -18.98 9.35 12.46
C SER A 116 -18.34 10.15 11.33
N LEU A 117 -18.47 11.48 11.36
CA LEU A 117 -17.82 12.39 10.42
C LEU A 117 -16.34 12.67 10.76
N GLN A 118 -15.89 12.26 11.95
CA GLN A 118 -14.50 12.34 12.38
C GLN A 118 -13.76 11.06 12.02
N GLY A 119 -12.48 11.18 11.65
CA GLY A 119 -11.67 10.00 11.37
C GLY A 119 -12.11 9.24 10.12
N THR A 120 -12.81 9.88 9.18
CA THR A 120 -13.37 9.22 7.99
C THR A 120 -12.27 8.60 7.13
N ALA A 121 -11.17 9.30 6.86
CA ALA A 121 -10.06 8.77 6.08
C ALA A 121 -9.34 7.65 6.82
N TYR A 122 -9.00 7.85 8.10
CA TYR A 122 -8.35 6.82 8.90
C TYR A 122 -9.17 5.53 8.97
N ASN A 123 -10.45 5.63 9.33
CA ASN A 123 -11.33 4.47 9.46
C ASN A 123 -11.52 3.75 8.13
N THR A 124 -11.66 4.50 7.04
CA THR A 124 -11.76 3.94 5.68
C THR A 124 -10.49 3.18 5.32
N ALA A 125 -9.31 3.77 5.58
CA ALA A 125 -8.02 3.18 5.26
C ALA A 125 -7.81 1.83 5.97
N VAL A 126 -8.00 1.78 7.29
CA VAL A 126 -7.83 0.52 8.02
C VAL A 126 -8.91 -0.52 7.67
N ALA A 127 -10.14 -0.07 7.39
CA ALA A 127 -11.24 -0.94 6.98
C ALA A 127 -10.96 -1.64 5.64
N ILE A 128 -10.52 -0.91 4.62
CA ILE A 128 -10.25 -1.53 3.31
C ILE A 128 -9.05 -2.47 3.35
N THR A 129 -8.04 -2.20 4.19
CA THR A 129 -6.92 -3.13 4.40
C THR A 129 -7.42 -4.43 5.01
N ALA A 130 -8.29 -4.36 6.02
CA ALA A 130 -8.88 -5.55 6.64
C ALA A 130 -9.79 -6.32 5.68
N LEU A 131 -10.64 -5.63 4.92
CA LEU A 131 -11.49 -6.26 3.90
C LEU A 131 -10.66 -6.91 2.79
N ALA A 132 -9.58 -6.29 2.33
CA ALA A 132 -8.67 -6.89 1.35
C ALA A 132 -7.99 -8.17 1.89
N ALA A 133 -7.62 -8.17 3.18
CA ALA A 133 -7.01 -9.34 3.83
C ALA A 133 -7.94 -10.57 3.86
N THR A 134 -9.26 -10.39 3.75
CA THR A 134 -10.22 -11.51 3.62
C THR A 134 -10.05 -12.27 2.30
N ARG A 135 -9.50 -11.60 1.27
CA ARG A 135 -9.41 -12.09 -0.12
C ARG A 135 -10.76 -12.51 -0.70
N ASN A 136 -11.84 -11.91 -0.22
CA ASN A 136 -13.19 -12.22 -0.65
C ASN A 136 -13.66 -11.19 -1.70
N PRO A 137 -13.90 -11.61 -2.95
CA PRO A 137 -14.24 -10.71 -4.05
C PRO A 137 -15.59 -10.00 -3.87
N LYS A 138 -16.43 -10.44 -2.91
CA LYS A 138 -17.68 -9.74 -2.58
C LYS A 138 -17.45 -8.31 -2.09
N TYR A 139 -16.24 -7.98 -1.65
CA TYR A 139 -15.92 -6.66 -1.12
C TYR A 139 -15.23 -5.74 -2.14
N ASP A 140 -15.00 -6.21 -3.36
CA ASP A 140 -14.23 -5.48 -4.38
C ASP A 140 -14.85 -4.12 -4.74
N GLU A 141 -16.18 -4.05 -4.87
CA GLU A 141 -16.88 -2.80 -5.17
C GLU A 141 -16.79 -1.81 -4.00
N VAL A 142 -16.99 -2.28 -2.77
CA VAL A 142 -16.85 -1.46 -1.55
C VAL A 142 -15.43 -0.92 -1.43
N ILE A 143 -14.43 -1.78 -1.64
CA ILE A 143 -13.02 -1.40 -1.63
C ILE A 143 -12.73 -0.37 -2.72
N ALA A 144 -13.24 -0.56 -3.94
CA ALA A 144 -13.02 0.38 -5.04
C ALA A 144 -13.63 1.77 -4.77
N ASN A 145 -14.83 1.83 -4.19
CA ASN A 145 -15.46 3.08 -3.76
C ASN A 145 -14.63 3.77 -2.66
N ALA A 146 -14.19 3.02 -1.66
CA ALA A 146 -13.39 3.53 -0.56
C ALA A 146 -11.99 4.00 -0.98
N ARG A 147 -11.35 3.36 -1.98
CA ARG A 147 -10.12 3.89 -2.59
C ARG A 147 -10.34 5.26 -3.20
N ARG A 148 -11.42 5.44 -3.98
CA ARG A 148 -11.76 6.74 -4.59
C ARG A 148 -11.99 7.80 -3.51
N PHE A 149 -12.69 7.43 -2.43
CA PHE A 149 -12.87 8.31 -1.27
C PHE A 149 -11.53 8.77 -0.67
N LEU A 150 -10.58 7.84 -0.43
CA LEU A 150 -9.27 8.19 0.15
C LEU A 150 -8.42 9.07 -0.78
N ILE A 151 -8.40 8.77 -2.08
CA ILE A 151 -7.66 9.58 -3.07
C ILE A 151 -8.24 11.00 -3.10
N GLY A 152 -9.57 11.14 -3.13
CA GLY A 152 -10.23 12.43 -3.08
C GLY A 152 -10.13 13.16 -1.74
N HIS A 153 -9.57 12.52 -0.69
CA HIS A 153 -9.31 13.15 0.61
C HIS A 153 -7.85 13.62 0.76
N GLN A 154 -7.05 13.48 -0.30
CA GLN A 154 -5.71 14.03 -0.31
C GLN A 154 -5.78 15.55 -0.51
N VAL A 155 -5.05 16.27 0.34
CA VAL A 155 -4.96 17.73 0.26
C VAL A 155 -4.25 18.13 -1.02
N ASP A 156 -4.98 18.63 -2.00
CA ASP A 156 -4.43 18.95 -3.31
C ASP A 156 -5.16 20.11 -4.01
N GLU A 157 -4.94 20.26 -5.32
CA GLU A 157 -5.53 21.33 -6.12
C GLU A 157 -7.06 21.25 -6.20
N ASP A 158 -7.66 20.05 -6.10
CA ASP A 158 -9.11 19.86 -6.16
C ASP A 158 -9.78 20.40 -4.88
N GLU A 159 -9.03 20.48 -3.77
CA GLU A 159 -9.43 21.14 -2.52
C GLU A 159 -9.03 22.63 -2.48
N GLY A 160 -8.44 23.17 -3.57
CA GLY A 160 -8.02 24.57 -3.67
C GLY A 160 -6.66 24.89 -3.05
N TYR A 161 -5.89 23.87 -2.67
CA TYR A 161 -4.53 24.05 -2.16
C TYR A 161 -3.53 24.18 -3.31
N LYS A 162 -2.58 25.10 -3.15
CA LYS A 162 -1.47 25.26 -4.09
C LYS A 162 -0.39 24.21 -3.82
N PRO A 163 0.36 23.76 -4.84
CA PRO A 163 1.45 22.80 -4.66
C PRO A 163 2.54 23.21 -3.66
N ASP A 164 2.74 24.50 -3.42
CA ASP A 164 3.69 25.05 -2.44
C ASP A 164 3.15 25.09 -1.00
N HIS A 165 1.86 24.84 -0.78
CA HIS A 165 1.24 24.82 0.54
C HIS A 165 1.80 23.68 1.41
N HIS A 166 2.09 23.95 2.68
CA HIS A 166 2.75 22.96 3.57
C HIS A 166 1.96 21.65 3.78
N PHE A 167 0.65 21.64 3.53
CA PHE A 167 -0.23 20.48 3.67
C PHE A 167 -0.41 19.71 2.36
N PHE A 168 0.02 20.28 1.23
CA PHE A 168 -0.17 19.67 -0.08
C PHE A 168 0.41 18.26 -0.13
N GLY A 169 -0.43 17.31 -0.57
CA GLY A 169 -0.17 15.88 -0.69
C GLY A 169 -0.39 15.07 0.58
N GLY A 170 -0.71 15.73 1.70
CA GLY A 170 -1.03 15.05 2.95
C GLY A 170 -2.46 14.49 2.97
N ILE A 171 -2.72 13.55 3.87
CA ILE A 171 -4.07 13.07 4.20
C ILE A 171 -4.22 13.18 5.72
N GLY A 172 -5.30 13.84 6.17
CA GLY A 172 -5.64 13.99 7.57
C GLY A 172 -6.47 12.84 8.13
N TYR A 173 -6.90 12.98 9.38
CA TYR A 173 -7.73 11.98 10.04
C TYR A 173 -9.10 11.82 9.35
N GLY A 174 -9.69 12.95 8.95
CA GLY A 174 -11.02 13.07 8.37
C GLY A 174 -11.72 14.34 8.84
N GLY A 175 -12.67 14.86 8.05
CA GLY A 175 -13.49 16.02 8.48
C GLY A 175 -12.82 17.38 8.33
N GLY A 176 -11.88 17.55 7.39
CA GLY A 176 -11.20 18.83 7.12
C GLY A 176 -10.06 19.15 8.08
N GLU A 177 -9.61 18.17 8.86
CA GLU A 177 -8.48 18.33 9.77
C GLU A 177 -7.14 18.42 9.03
N ARG A 178 -6.15 19.05 9.69
CA ARG A 178 -4.78 19.16 9.21
C ARG A 178 -4.18 17.77 8.92
N PRO A 179 -3.47 17.58 7.79
CA PRO A 179 -2.80 16.32 7.52
C PRO A 179 -1.60 16.05 8.44
N ASP A 180 -1.32 14.76 8.65
CA ASP A 180 -0.21 14.27 9.45
C ASP A 180 0.37 12.97 8.87
N LEU A 181 1.56 12.57 9.36
CA LEU A 181 2.28 11.41 8.84
C LEU A 181 1.60 10.08 9.15
N SER A 182 0.91 9.96 10.28
CA SER A 182 0.26 8.69 10.68
C SER A 182 -0.97 8.39 9.82
N ASN A 183 -1.81 9.39 9.57
CA ASN A 183 -3.00 9.22 8.76
C ASN A 183 -2.69 9.10 7.27
N LEU A 184 -1.67 9.83 6.80
CA LEU A 184 -1.11 9.60 5.49
C LEU A 184 -0.59 8.16 5.36
N TYR A 185 0.22 7.68 6.31
CA TYR A 185 0.76 6.32 6.28
C TYR A 185 -0.35 5.27 6.20
N MET A 186 -1.37 5.35 7.06
CA MET A 186 -2.49 4.40 7.05
C MET A 186 -3.25 4.42 5.72
N SER A 187 -3.49 5.61 5.17
CA SER A 187 -4.17 5.77 3.87
C SER A 187 -3.37 5.15 2.73
N LEU A 188 -2.06 5.42 2.68
CA LEU A 188 -1.17 4.84 1.67
C LEU A 188 -1.06 3.31 1.81
N GLU A 189 -1.07 2.78 3.03
CA GLU A 189 -1.10 1.34 3.28
C GLU A 189 -2.38 0.71 2.71
N GLY A 190 -3.54 1.29 3.01
CA GLY A 190 -4.82 0.83 2.47
C GLY A 190 -4.88 0.89 0.94
N LEU A 191 -4.43 2.00 0.35
CA LEU A 191 -4.36 2.16 -1.11
C LEU A 191 -3.44 1.11 -1.76
N LYS A 192 -2.29 0.82 -1.15
CA LYS A 192 -1.35 -0.18 -1.65
C LYS A 192 -1.89 -1.60 -1.52
N ALA A 193 -2.48 -1.94 -0.37
CA ALA A 193 -3.05 -3.26 -0.10
C ALA A 193 -4.22 -3.60 -1.05
N THR A 194 -4.87 -2.56 -1.58
CA THR A 194 -6.07 -2.69 -2.41
C THR A 194 -5.80 -2.38 -3.89
N ALA A 195 -4.56 -2.47 -4.37
CA ALA A 195 -4.23 -2.33 -5.80
C ALA A 195 -4.52 -0.95 -6.42
N THR A 196 -4.12 0.13 -5.73
CA THR A 196 -4.01 1.44 -6.38
C THR A 196 -2.84 1.42 -7.38
N ASP A 197 -3.03 1.99 -8.57
CA ASP A 197 -2.00 2.05 -9.62
C ASP A 197 -0.72 2.68 -9.04
N PRO A 198 0.46 2.03 -9.11
CA PRO A 198 1.72 2.62 -8.66
C PRO A 198 2.08 3.94 -9.36
N LYS A 199 1.46 4.25 -10.50
CA LYS A 199 1.61 5.49 -11.25
C LYS A 199 0.58 6.56 -10.89
N ASP A 200 -0.35 6.26 -9.99
CA ASP A 200 -1.36 7.21 -9.53
C ASP A 200 -0.68 8.46 -8.93
N PRO A 201 -1.11 9.70 -9.28
CA PRO A 201 -0.55 10.92 -8.73
C PRO A 201 -0.54 10.99 -7.19
N VAL A 202 -1.40 10.23 -6.51
CA VAL A 202 -1.48 10.17 -5.04
C VAL A 202 -0.13 9.90 -4.39
N TRP A 203 0.71 9.06 -5.01
CA TRP A 203 2.03 8.69 -4.49
C TRP A 203 3.02 9.85 -4.56
N GLN A 204 3.06 10.55 -5.69
CA GLN A 204 3.97 11.67 -5.88
C GLN A 204 3.58 12.85 -4.99
N LYS A 205 2.28 13.10 -4.85
CA LYS A 205 1.73 14.10 -3.92
C LYS A 205 2.11 13.75 -2.48
N ALA A 206 1.94 12.50 -2.06
CA ALA A 206 2.33 12.05 -0.72
C ALA A 206 3.83 12.22 -0.44
N LEU A 207 4.70 11.94 -1.42
CA LEU A 207 6.13 12.17 -1.30
C LEU A 207 6.46 13.66 -1.07
N THR A 208 5.74 14.57 -1.74
CA THR A 208 5.88 16.01 -1.50
C THR A 208 5.60 16.36 -0.04
N PHE A 209 4.49 15.88 0.54
CA PHE A 209 4.17 16.11 1.95
C PHE A 209 5.22 15.52 2.91
N ILE A 210 5.64 14.28 2.67
CA ILE A 210 6.66 13.59 3.48
C ILE A 210 7.98 14.37 3.46
N SER A 211 8.41 14.83 2.28
CA SER A 211 9.67 15.58 2.14
C SER A 211 9.72 16.89 2.93
N ARG A 212 8.55 17.48 3.21
CA ARG A 212 8.38 18.71 4.00
C ARG A 212 8.28 18.42 5.50
N SER A 213 7.97 17.18 5.87
CA SER A 213 7.82 16.74 7.26
C SER A 213 9.11 16.19 7.87
N GLN A 214 10.17 16.07 7.07
CA GLN A 214 11.49 15.64 7.53
C GLN A 214 12.31 16.85 8.00
N ASN A 215 12.79 16.79 9.23
CA ASN A 215 13.84 17.71 9.68
C ASN A 215 15.10 17.45 8.84
N ARG A 216 15.71 18.54 8.33
CA ARG A 216 16.97 18.50 7.59
C ARG A 216 18.10 19.02 8.46
#